data_AF-A0A0F9E3U7-F1
#
_entry.id   AF-A0A0F9E3U7-F1
#
_cell.length_a   1.000
_cell.length_b   1.000
_cell.length_c   1.000
_cell.angle_alpha   90.00
_cell.angle_beta   90.00
_cell.angle_gamma   90.00
#
_symmetry.space_group_name_H-M   'P 1'
#
loop_
_entity.id
_entity.type
_entity.pdbx_description
1 polymer ?
#
loop_
_entity_poly.entity_id
_entity_poly.type
_entity_poly.pdbx_seq_one_letter_code
_entity_poly.pdbx_strand_id
1 'polypeptide(L)'
;MKKLMLLIFITILLIGIVNAFEFDNVKSYEKDTQTITVKNSFLGLPLDKVAEIKLNTPINNIVPRGYQKIAEFDLILYDDYVEAFKEMEFYDVNNNNEKFVRSFDYKVLSYETILVNDYKNIFVGNSGNGTEIYESQVVGTHERLREKWIKLDITNFNENDNLTIGIFTNVEKGDNIEWIPNFFGVRINE
;
A
#
# COMPACT_ATOMS: atom_id res chain seq x y z
N MET A 1 2.45 -39.54 46.05
CA MET A 1 3.44 -38.44 46.06
C MET A 1 4.24 -38.31 44.77
N LYS A 2 4.98 -39.34 44.31
CA LYS A 2 5.77 -39.27 43.05
C LYS A 2 4.95 -38.85 41.82
N LYS A 3 3.72 -39.36 41.68
CA LYS A 3 2.80 -39.00 40.59
C LYS A 3 2.31 -37.54 40.65
N LEU A 4 2.16 -36.98 41.86
CA LEU A 4 1.74 -35.59 42.06
C LEU A 4 2.90 -34.62 41.72
N MET A 5 4.13 -34.97 42.11
CA MET A 5 5.32 -34.20 41.73
C MET A 5 5.52 -34.18 40.22
N LEU A 6 5.32 -35.32 39.54
CA LEU A 6 5.41 -35.39 38.07
C LEU A 6 4.38 -34.49 37.39
N LEU A 7 3.13 -34.48 37.88
CA LEU A 7 2.07 -33.62 37.36
C LEU A 7 2.42 -32.13 37.50
N ILE A 8 2.92 -31.72 38.67
CA ILE A 8 3.35 -30.34 38.93
C ILE A 8 4.53 -29.94 38.04
N PHE A 9 5.46 -30.86 37.80
CA PHE A 9 6.60 -30.60 36.93
C PHE A 9 6.18 -30.42 35.46
N ILE A 10 5.21 -31.22 35.00
CA ILE A 10 4.63 -31.10 33.66
C ILE A 10 3.87 -29.78 33.52
N THR A 11 3.05 -29.37 34.49
CA THR A 11 2.32 -28.08 34.41
C THR A 11 3.27 -26.88 34.40
N ILE A 12 4.37 -26.90 35.16
CA ILE A 12 5.39 -25.83 35.13
C ILE A 12 6.09 -25.76 33.76
N LEU A 13 6.39 -26.90 33.14
CA LEU A 13 6.97 -26.94 31.79
C LEU A 13 5.98 -26.47 30.71
N LEU A 14 4.69 -26.75 30.86
CA LEU A 14 3.65 -26.34 29.92
C LEU A 14 3.35 -24.83 29.96
N ILE A 15 3.56 -24.16 31.11
CA ILE A 15 3.39 -22.69 31.22
C ILE A 15 4.34 -21.94 30.28
N GLY A 16 5.53 -22.48 30.03
CA GLY A 16 6.50 -21.88 29.10
C GLY A 16 6.12 -22.00 27.63
N ILE A 17 5.31 -23.00 27.25
CA ILE A 17 4.91 -23.21 25.85
C ILE A 17 3.87 -22.16 25.44
N VAL A 18 3.00 -21.72 26.36
CA VAL A 18 1.89 -20.79 26.05
C VAL A 18 2.39 -19.40 25.59
N ASN A 19 3.54 -18.95 26.07
CA ASN A 19 4.14 -17.66 25.67
C ASN A 19 4.96 -17.72 24.38
N ALA A 20 5.27 -18.92 23.86
CA ALA A 20 6.02 -19.10 22.61
C ALA A 20 5.11 -19.52 21.44
N PHE A 21 3.79 -19.62 21.65
CA PHE A 21 2.82 -19.70 20.56
C PHE A 21 2.60 -18.30 19.98
N GLU A 22 3.63 -17.75 19.36
CA GLU A 22 3.45 -16.62 18.46
C GLU A 22 2.77 -17.19 17.20
N PHE A 23 1.51 -16.77 16.99
CA PHE A 23 0.85 -16.95 15.70
C PHE A 23 1.68 -16.14 14.69
N ASP A 24 2.51 -16.82 13.91
CA ASP A 24 3.28 -16.18 12.84
C ASP A 24 2.46 -16.25 11.55
N ASN A 25 2.32 -15.16 10.82
CA ASN A 25 1.60 -15.18 9.57
C ASN A 25 2.48 -15.81 8.48
N VAL A 26 1.87 -16.51 7.53
CA VAL A 26 2.58 -17.05 6.37
C VAL A 26 2.06 -16.39 5.10
N LYS A 27 2.97 -16.13 4.16
CA LYS A 27 2.63 -15.57 2.84
C LYS A 27 2.81 -16.57 1.72
N SER A 28 2.02 -16.43 0.67
CA SER A 28 2.24 -17.07 -0.62
C SER A 28 2.09 -16.05 -1.74
N TYR A 29 2.90 -16.16 -2.80
CA TYR A 29 2.88 -15.24 -3.94
C TYR A 29 2.50 -15.95 -5.24
N GLU A 30 1.57 -15.37 -5.98
CA GLU A 30 1.18 -15.79 -7.32
C GLU A 30 1.71 -14.79 -8.36
N LYS A 31 2.70 -15.22 -9.14
CA LYS A 31 3.43 -14.36 -10.08
C LYS A 31 2.56 -13.82 -11.22
N ASP A 32 1.61 -14.61 -11.70
CA ASP A 32 0.79 -14.24 -12.86
C ASP A 32 -0.20 -13.11 -12.55
N THR A 33 -0.68 -13.06 -11.30
CA THR A 33 -1.62 -12.04 -10.82
C THR A 33 -0.94 -10.97 -9.98
N GLN A 34 0.33 -11.16 -9.62
CA GLN A 34 1.10 -10.36 -8.68
C GLN A 34 0.40 -10.22 -7.32
N THR A 35 -0.23 -11.31 -6.88
CA THR A 35 -1.04 -11.35 -5.66
C THR A 35 -0.30 -12.09 -4.56
N ILE A 36 -0.23 -11.47 -3.39
CA ILE A 36 0.27 -12.04 -2.15
C ILE A 36 -0.94 -12.38 -1.29
N THR A 37 -1.03 -13.62 -0.84
CA THR A 37 -2.02 -14.03 0.16
C THR A 37 -1.31 -14.20 1.49
N VAL A 38 -1.81 -13.51 2.51
CA VAL A 38 -1.39 -13.68 3.91
C VAL A 38 -2.41 -14.57 4.62
N LYS A 39 -1.93 -15.57 5.35
CA LYS A 39 -2.73 -16.47 6.15
C LYS A 39 -2.22 -16.51 7.58
N ASN A 40 -3.14 -16.65 8.53
CA ASN A 40 -2.81 -17.02 9.89
C ASN A 40 -2.06 -18.35 9.88
N SER A 41 -1.11 -18.54 10.78
CA SER A 41 -0.47 -19.85 10.97
C SER A 41 -0.51 -20.31 12.41
N PHE A 42 -0.70 -21.62 12.57
CA PHE A 42 -0.48 -22.30 13.83
C PHE A 42 0.62 -23.34 13.64
N LEU A 43 1.74 -23.16 14.34
CA LEU A 43 2.94 -24.01 14.21
C LEU A 43 3.46 -24.14 12.76
N GLY A 44 3.36 -23.06 11.97
CA GLY A 44 3.81 -23.03 10.57
C GLY A 44 2.85 -23.68 9.57
N LEU A 45 1.69 -24.18 10.02
CA LEU A 45 0.62 -24.64 9.13
C LEU A 45 -0.35 -23.49 8.82
N PRO A 46 -0.62 -23.18 7.55
CA PRO A 46 -1.56 -22.11 7.19
C PRO A 46 -2.99 -22.47 7.59
N LEU A 47 -3.68 -21.51 8.18
CA LEU A 47 -5.10 -21.56 8.54
C LEU A 47 -5.89 -20.64 7.59
N ASP A 48 -6.70 -19.75 8.15
CA ASP A 48 -7.57 -18.85 7.43
C ASP A 48 -6.80 -17.69 6.78
N LYS A 49 -7.37 -17.16 5.70
CA LYS A 49 -6.83 -15.97 5.04
C LYS A 49 -7.04 -14.75 5.93
N VAL A 50 -6.00 -13.93 6.02
CA VAL A 50 -6.02 -12.65 6.72
C VAL A 50 -6.19 -11.53 5.72
N ALA A 51 -5.40 -11.57 4.64
CA ALA A 51 -5.40 -10.54 3.62
C ALA A 51 -4.97 -11.07 2.25
N GLU A 52 -5.44 -10.40 1.20
CA GLU A 52 -4.88 -10.48 -0.14
C GLU A 52 -4.37 -9.11 -0.56
N ILE A 53 -3.14 -9.08 -1.08
CA ILE A 53 -2.45 -7.87 -1.50
C ILE A 53 -2.05 -8.04 -2.95
N LYS A 54 -2.62 -7.24 -3.84
CA LYS A 54 -2.29 -7.26 -5.26
C LYS A 54 -1.40 -6.08 -5.60
N LEU A 55 -0.20 -6.36 -6.07
CA LEU A 55 0.74 -5.33 -6.50
C LEU A 55 0.30 -4.77 -7.85
N ASN A 56 0.02 -3.46 -7.92
CA ASN A 56 -0.42 -2.79 -9.15
C ASN A 56 0.71 -2.06 -9.87
N THR A 57 1.84 -1.88 -9.18
CA THR A 57 3.02 -1.21 -9.72
C THR A 57 3.97 -2.21 -10.36
N PRO A 58 4.53 -1.93 -11.56
CA PRO A 58 5.56 -2.77 -12.14
C PRO A 58 6.78 -2.89 -11.23
N ILE A 59 7.48 -4.04 -11.28
CA ILE A 59 8.71 -4.30 -10.51
C ILE A 59 9.73 -3.15 -10.65
N ASN A 60 9.90 -2.66 -11.88
CA ASN A 60 10.73 -1.50 -12.18
C ASN A 60 9.83 -0.31 -12.50
N ASN A 61 9.65 0.59 -11.54
CA ASN A 61 8.86 1.80 -11.71
C ASN A 61 9.75 3.04 -11.81
N ILE A 62 9.67 3.75 -12.94
CA ILE A 62 10.43 4.98 -13.17
C ILE A 62 9.52 6.17 -12.89
N VAL A 63 9.93 7.00 -11.93
CA VAL A 63 9.15 8.15 -11.48
C VAL A 63 10.02 9.43 -11.54
N PRO A 64 9.43 10.62 -11.75
CA PRO A 64 10.18 11.88 -11.77
C PRO A 64 10.73 12.24 -10.38
N ARG A 65 11.34 13.41 -10.19
CA ARG A 65 11.80 13.83 -8.86
C ARG A 65 10.70 14.54 -8.08
N GLY A 66 10.84 14.55 -6.76
CA GLY A 66 9.95 15.22 -5.83
C GLY A 66 9.02 14.27 -5.09
N TYR A 67 8.16 14.83 -4.25
CA TYR A 67 7.21 14.07 -3.46
C TYR A 67 6.03 13.59 -4.31
N GLN A 68 5.86 12.27 -4.43
CA GLN A 68 4.83 11.66 -5.28
C GLN A 68 4.57 10.20 -4.89
N LYS A 69 3.60 9.58 -5.58
CA LYS A 69 3.30 8.15 -5.48
C LYS A 69 4.40 7.34 -6.18
N ILE A 70 5.02 6.42 -5.47
CA ILE A 70 6.07 5.53 -6.00
C ILE A 70 5.59 4.10 -6.22
N ALA A 71 4.53 3.71 -5.51
CA ALA A 71 3.93 2.39 -5.62
C ALA A 71 2.46 2.41 -5.23
N GLU A 72 1.73 1.40 -5.67
CA GLU A 72 0.31 1.18 -5.46
C GLU A 72 0.03 -0.32 -5.37
N PHE A 73 -0.85 -0.69 -4.47
CA PHE A 73 -1.37 -2.04 -4.31
C PHE A 73 -2.84 -2.01 -3.87
N ASP A 74 -3.59 -3.04 -4.24
CA ASP A 74 -4.92 -3.29 -3.69
C ASP A 74 -4.80 -4.22 -2.49
N LEU A 75 -5.63 -3.99 -1.48
CA LEU A 75 -5.70 -4.75 -0.25
C LEU A 75 -7.14 -5.17 0.00
N ILE A 76 -7.34 -6.47 0.18
CA ILE A 76 -8.60 -7.07 0.62
C ILE A 76 -8.35 -7.72 1.99
N LEU A 77 -9.07 -7.30 3.02
CA LEU A 77 -9.03 -7.93 4.34
C LEU A 77 -10.15 -8.96 4.51
N TYR A 78 -9.79 -10.09 5.11
CA TYR A 78 -10.71 -11.19 5.45
C TYR A 78 -10.87 -11.37 6.97
N ASP A 79 -10.14 -10.59 7.77
CA ASP A 79 -10.22 -10.56 9.23
C ASP A 79 -9.84 -9.15 9.72
N ASP A 80 -10.31 -8.78 10.91
CA ASP A 80 -9.89 -7.54 11.57
C ASP A 80 -8.39 -7.61 11.88
N TYR A 81 -7.67 -6.52 11.64
CA TYR A 81 -6.22 -6.50 11.88
C TYR A 81 -5.75 -5.16 12.44
N VAL A 82 -5.00 -5.23 13.53
CA VAL A 82 -4.38 -4.08 14.19
C VAL A 82 -2.92 -4.00 13.77
N GLU A 83 -2.46 -2.80 13.41
CA GLU A 83 -1.09 -2.55 12.94
C GLU A 83 -0.70 -3.42 11.73
N ALA A 84 -1.57 -3.45 10.71
CA ALA A 84 -1.33 -4.23 9.49
C ALA A 84 -0.04 -3.80 8.76
N PHE A 85 0.39 -2.55 8.92
CA PHE A 85 1.62 -2.05 8.32
C PHE A 85 2.61 -1.68 9.42
N LYS A 86 3.72 -2.44 9.50
CA LYS A 86 4.77 -2.20 10.50
C LYS A 86 5.85 -1.28 9.93
N GLU A 87 6.89 -1.88 9.37
CA GLU A 87 8.06 -1.18 8.84
C GLU A 87 8.18 -1.38 7.33
N MET A 88 8.77 -0.39 6.68
CA MET A 88 9.21 -0.48 5.29
C MET A 88 10.72 -0.44 5.29
N GLU A 89 11.35 -1.42 4.66
CA GLU A 89 12.79 -1.41 4.44
C GLU A 89 13.08 -0.77 3.09
N PHE A 90 14.12 0.07 3.03
CA PHE A 90 14.61 0.67 1.79
C PHE A 90 16.07 0.31 1.58
N TYR A 91 16.41 -0.08 0.35
CA TYR A 91 17.76 -0.47 -0.04
C TYR A 91 18.18 0.31 -1.29
N ASP A 92 19.37 0.91 -1.25
CA ASP A 92 19.94 1.63 -2.41
C ASP A 92 20.63 0.62 -3.33
N VAL A 93 19.99 0.34 -4.46
CA VAL A 93 20.47 -0.63 -5.46
C VAL A 93 21.77 -0.16 -6.12
N ASN A 94 22.03 1.14 -6.18
CA ASN A 94 23.28 1.66 -6.73
C ASN A 94 24.45 1.52 -5.76
N ASN A 95 24.18 1.36 -4.46
CA ASN A 95 25.18 1.30 -3.39
C ASN A 95 25.18 -0.07 -2.71
N ASN A 96 25.34 -1.15 -3.49
CA ASN A 96 25.41 -2.54 -3.02
C ASN A 96 24.23 -2.98 -2.13
N ASN A 97 23.02 -2.47 -2.39
CA ASN A 97 21.83 -2.72 -1.57
C ASN A 97 22.06 -2.31 -0.10
N GLU A 98 22.70 -1.18 0.15
CA GLU A 98 22.83 -0.64 1.52
C GLU A 98 21.44 -0.22 2.03
N LYS A 99 21.07 -0.73 3.22
CA LYS A 99 19.82 -0.37 3.88
C LYS A 99 19.90 1.07 4.37
N PHE A 100 18.87 1.87 4.10
CA PHE A 100 18.80 3.25 4.56
C PHE A 100 17.38 3.59 5.05
N VAL A 101 17.26 4.76 5.70
CA VAL A 101 15.98 5.24 6.24
C VAL A 101 15.45 6.36 5.35
N ARG A 102 14.18 6.26 4.98
CA ARG A 102 13.45 7.29 4.25
C ARG A 102 12.06 7.46 4.83
N SER A 103 11.61 8.70 4.96
CA SER A 103 10.23 9.00 5.35
C SER A 103 9.29 8.71 4.20
N PHE A 104 8.16 8.08 4.47
CA PHE A 104 7.13 7.79 3.50
C PHE A 104 5.75 7.89 4.14
N ASP A 105 4.72 8.01 3.31
CA ASP A 105 3.32 8.02 3.72
C ASP A 105 2.55 6.93 2.99
N TYR A 106 1.69 6.22 3.71
CA TYR A 106 0.59 5.48 3.10
C TYR A 106 -0.59 6.42 2.87
N LYS A 107 -1.19 6.34 1.68
CA LYS A 107 -2.43 7.04 1.35
C LYS A 107 -3.41 6.07 0.74
N VAL A 108 -4.69 6.25 1.05
CA VAL A 108 -5.77 5.49 0.45
C VAL A 108 -6.39 6.29 -0.70
N LEU A 109 -6.73 5.59 -1.78
CA LEU A 109 -7.43 6.17 -2.91
C LEU A 109 -8.88 6.46 -2.51
N SER A 110 -9.30 7.67 -2.82
CA SER A 110 -10.67 8.13 -2.68
C SER A 110 -11.04 8.95 -3.92
N TYR A 111 -12.30 9.33 -4.02
CA TYR A 111 -12.81 10.12 -5.14
C TYR A 111 -13.56 11.33 -4.62
N GLU A 112 -13.33 12.47 -5.25
CA GLU A 112 -14.13 13.67 -5.02
C GLU A 112 -14.75 14.14 -6.33
N THR A 113 -15.99 14.60 -6.25
CA THR A 113 -16.66 15.25 -7.37
C THR A 113 -16.14 16.68 -7.49
N ILE A 114 -15.55 17.01 -8.63
CA ILE A 114 -15.15 18.38 -8.96
C ILE A 114 -16.00 18.92 -10.09
N LEU A 115 -16.25 20.23 -10.06
CA LEU A 115 -16.87 20.93 -11.16
C LEU A 115 -15.78 21.39 -12.14
N VAL A 116 -15.86 20.97 -13.39
CA VAL A 116 -14.91 21.33 -14.45
C VAL A 116 -15.59 22.25 -15.44
N ASN A 117 -14.92 23.35 -15.77
CA ASN A 117 -15.40 24.30 -16.78
C ASN A 117 -15.25 23.73 -18.18
N ASP A 118 -16.31 23.81 -18.97
CA ASP A 118 -16.30 23.52 -20.40
C ASP A 118 -15.97 24.79 -21.17
N TYR A 119 -14.96 24.71 -22.03
CA TYR A 119 -14.50 25.84 -22.83
C TYR A 119 -14.90 25.70 -24.28
N LYS A 120 -15.27 26.81 -24.90
CA LYS A 120 -15.47 26.91 -26.35
C LYS A 120 -14.77 28.14 -26.88
N ASN A 121 -14.17 28.00 -28.06
CA ASN A 121 -13.64 29.12 -28.80
C ASN A 121 -14.81 29.92 -29.39
N ILE A 122 -14.97 31.16 -28.94
CA ILE A 122 -15.96 32.11 -29.45
C ILE A 122 -15.22 33.11 -30.33
N PHE A 123 -15.74 33.34 -31.53
CA PHE A 123 -15.22 34.35 -32.43
C PHE A 123 -15.39 35.74 -31.83
N VAL A 124 -14.30 36.50 -31.69
CA VAL A 124 -14.31 37.84 -31.09
C VAL A 124 -13.94 38.96 -32.06
N GLY A 125 -13.48 38.62 -33.26
CA GLY A 125 -13.22 39.60 -34.31
C GLY A 125 -12.16 39.15 -35.30
N ASN A 126 -11.70 40.06 -36.14
CA ASN A 126 -10.62 39.82 -37.10
C ASN A 126 -9.42 40.69 -36.76
N SER A 127 -8.22 40.14 -36.93
CA SER A 127 -6.97 40.91 -36.89
C SER A 127 -6.84 41.80 -38.12
N GLY A 128 -5.90 42.76 -38.09
CA GLY A 128 -5.72 43.74 -39.18
C GLY A 128 -5.36 43.15 -40.55
N ASN A 129 -4.99 41.87 -40.62
CA ASN A 129 -4.73 41.14 -41.88
C ASN A 129 -5.90 40.22 -42.30
N GLY A 130 -7.04 40.26 -41.59
CA GLY A 130 -8.22 39.45 -41.87
C GLY A 130 -8.23 38.05 -41.23
N THR A 131 -7.25 37.71 -40.38
CA THR A 131 -7.26 36.43 -39.65
C THR A 131 -8.27 36.50 -38.51
N GLU A 132 -9.19 35.53 -38.45
CA GLU A 132 -10.18 35.40 -37.37
C GLU A 132 -9.51 35.19 -36.02
N ILE A 133 -9.97 35.94 -35.02
CA ILE A 133 -9.52 35.88 -33.63
C ILE A 133 -10.62 35.18 -32.83
N TYR A 134 -10.21 34.18 -32.07
CA TYR A 134 -11.06 33.42 -31.16
C TYR A 134 -10.58 33.58 -29.73
N GLU A 135 -11.51 33.69 -28.80
CA GLU A 135 -11.24 33.64 -27.36
C GLU A 135 -11.87 32.39 -26.76
N SER A 136 -11.13 31.72 -25.87
CA SER A 136 -11.64 30.59 -25.11
C SER A 136 -12.52 31.11 -23.97
N GLN A 137 -13.82 30.84 -24.02
CA GLN A 137 -14.77 31.24 -22.99
C GLN A 137 -15.42 30.01 -22.34
N VAL A 138 -15.72 30.11 -21.05
CA VAL A 138 -16.47 29.08 -20.32
C VAL A 138 -17.92 29.11 -20.80
N VAL A 139 -18.39 28.01 -21.37
CA VAL A 139 -19.76 27.88 -21.92
C VAL A 139 -20.65 26.95 -21.11
N GLY A 140 -20.08 26.27 -20.11
CA GLY A 140 -20.78 25.33 -19.26
C GLY A 140 -19.86 24.76 -18.20
N THR A 141 -20.41 23.85 -17.42
CA THR A 141 -19.66 23.09 -16.42
C THR A 141 -20.25 21.68 -16.33
N HIS A 142 -19.40 20.69 -16.10
CA HIS A 142 -19.85 19.34 -15.76
C HIS A 142 -19.15 18.84 -14.50
N GLU A 143 -19.82 17.92 -13.81
CA GLU A 143 -19.23 17.19 -12.69
C GLU A 143 -18.34 16.07 -13.22
N ARG A 144 -17.15 15.94 -12.63
CA ARG A 144 -16.22 14.87 -12.92
C ARG A 144 -15.67 14.30 -11.62
N LEU A 145 -15.63 12.97 -11.52
CA LEU A 145 -14.90 12.31 -10.44
C LEU A 145 -13.40 12.48 -10.66
N ARG A 146 -12.73 12.95 -9.61
CA ARG A 146 -11.27 13.09 -9.57
C ARG A 146 -10.73 12.22 -8.45
N GLU A 147 -9.66 11.50 -8.76
CA GLU A 147 -8.89 10.75 -7.77
C GLU A 147 -8.29 11.69 -6.73
N LYS A 148 -8.41 11.29 -5.47
CA LYS A 148 -7.86 11.98 -4.31
C LYS A 148 -7.19 10.98 -3.40
N TRP A 149 -5.94 11.26 -3.04
CA TRP A 149 -5.18 10.43 -2.11
C TRP A 149 -5.24 11.03 -0.71
N ILE A 150 -5.88 10.31 0.21
CA ILE A 150 -6.08 10.74 1.59
C ILE A 150 -5.08 9.99 2.47
N LYS A 151 -4.49 10.67 3.46
CA LYS A 151 -3.59 10.01 4.41
C LYS A 151 -4.31 8.83 5.08
N LEU A 152 -3.70 7.66 5.04
CA LEU A 152 -4.26 6.46 5.64
C LEU A 152 -3.90 6.40 7.12
N ASP A 153 -4.90 6.15 7.97
CA ASP A 153 -4.67 5.76 9.35
C ASP A 153 -4.38 4.26 9.37
N ILE A 154 -3.17 3.88 9.78
CA ILE A 154 -2.66 2.50 9.72
C ILE A 154 -2.96 1.69 10.97
N THR A 155 -3.70 2.26 11.92
CA THR A 155 -3.90 1.65 13.24
C THR A 155 -4.83 0.45 13.21
N ASN A 156 -5.98 0.57 12.54
CA ASN A 156 -7.01 -0.47 12.52
C ASN A 156 -7.59 -0.64 11.11
N PHE A 157 -7.66 -1.89 10.66
CA PHE A 157 -8.36 -2.31 9.46
C PHE A 157 -9.47 -3.27 9.85
N ASN A 158 -10.62 -3.15 9.19
CA ASN A 158 -11.77 -3.99 9.47
C ASN A 158 -11.89 -5.11 8.43
N GLU A 159 -12.52 -6.20 8.84
CA GLU A 159 -12.94 -7.27 7.96
C GLU A 159 -13.75 -6.71 6.78
N ASN A 160 -13.47 -7.21 5.57
CA ASN A 160 -14.10 -6.79 4.31
C ASN A 160 -13.69 -5.41 3.80
N ASP A 161 -12.70 -4.75 4.42
CA ASP A 161 -12.07 -3.58 3.82
C ASP A 161 -11.44 -3.97 2.48
N ASN A 162 -11.76 -3.19 1.43
CA ASN A 162 -11.21 -3.30 0.09
C ASN A 162 -10.67 -1.94 -0.33
N LEU A 163 -9.34 -1.79 -0.25
CA LEU A 163 -8.66 -0.51 -0.33
C LEU A 163 -7.59 -0.53 -1.41
N THR A 164 -7.50 0.55 -2.18
CA THR A 164 -6.31 0.81 -3.01
C THR A 164 -5.39 1.76 -2.26
N ILE A 165 -4.17 1.32 -1.98
CA ILE A 165 -3.20 2.02 -1.14
C ILE A 165 -1.99 2.40 -1.98
N GLY A 166 -1.59 3.66 -1.86
CA GLY A 166 -0.42 4.23 -2.50
C GLY A 166 0.66 4.53 -1.47
N ILE A 167 1.91 4.27 -1.86
CA ILE A 167 3.11 4.64 -1.09
C ILE A 167 3.65 5.94 -1.68
N PHE A 168 3.80 6.95 -0.84
CA PHE A 168 4.30 8.27 -1.23
C PHE A 168 5.60 8.59 -0.53
N THR A 169 6.57 9.09 -1.26
CA THR A 169 7.84 9.57 -0.70
C THR A 169 8.44 10.65 -1.60
N ASN A 170 9.41 11.39 -1.07
CA ASN A 170 10.26 12.23 -1.87
C ASN A 170 11.27 11.38 -2.67
N VAL A 171 11.35 11.62 -3.98
CA VAL A 171 12.31 10.98 -4.90
C VAL A 171 13.40 11.97 -5.28
N GLU A 172 14.64 11.57 -5.07
CA GLU A 172 15.85 12.33 -5.35
C GLU A 172 16.46 11.95 -6.70
N LYS A 173 17.43 12.74 -7.15
CA LYS A 173 18.11 12.48 -8.41
C LYS A 173 18.95 11.21 -8.30
N GLY A 174 18.70 10.26 -9.19
CA GLY A 174 19.54 9.07 -9.31
C GLY A 174 19.18 7.98 -8.31
N ASP A 175 18.09 8.15 -7.57
CA ASP A 175 17.51 7.10 -6.75
C ASP A 175 17.24 5.84 -7.59
N ASN A 176 17.73 4.71 -7.09
CA ASN A 176 17.36 3.38 -7.54
C ASN A 176 17.14 2.56 -6.27
N ILE A 177 15.88 2.44 -5.87
CA ILE A 177 15.51 2.00 -4.52
C ILE A 177 14.64 0.76 -4.61
N GLU A 178 15.06 -0.28 -3.90
CA GLU A 178 14.22 -1.42 -3.59
C GLU A 178 13.52 -1.15 -2.26
N TRP A 179 12.20 -1.36 -2.22
CA TRP A 179 11.38 -1.18 -1.02
C TRP A 179 10.70 -2.52 -0.70
N ILE A 180 10.81 -2.93 0.56
CA ILE A 180 10.35 -4.23 1.03
C ILE A 180 9.43 -3.97 2.23
N PRO A 181 8.11 -4.04 2.06
CA PRO A 181 7.19 -3.81 3.16
C PRO A 181 7.12 -5.01 4.10
N ASN A 182 6.87 -4.72 5.38
CA ASN A 182 6.41 -5.70 6.35
C ASN A 182 4.91 -5.49 6.60
N PHE A 183 4.09 -6.32 5.95
CA PHE A 183 2.64 -6.28 6.03
C PHE A 183 2.14 -7.47 6.82
N PHE A 184 1.22 -7.27 7.75
CA PHE A 184 0.63 -8.33 8.57
C PHE A 184 1.70 -9.21 9.26
N GLY A 185 2.82 -8.60 9.67
CA GLY A 185 3.95 -9.32 10.29
C GLY A 185 4.84 -10.11 9.33
N VAL A 186 4.52 -10.15 8.03
CA VAL A 186 5.31 -10.83 7.01
C VAL A 186 6.05 -9.84 6.10
N ARG A 187 7.33 -10.12 5.85
CA ARG A 187 8.18 -9.36 4.93
C ARG A 187 7.81 -9.71 3.49
N ILE A 188 7.54 -8.72 2.64
CA ILE A 188 7.16 -8.85 1.23
C ILE A 188 8.34 -8.44 0.34
N ASN A 189 8.91 -9.36 -0.41
CA ASN A 189 10.20 -9.19 -1.12
C ASN A 189 10.17 -9.77 -2.55
N GLU A 190 8.98 -9.78 -3.14
CA GLU A 190 8.69 -10.32 -4.47
C GLU A 190 8.82 -9.29 -5.61
#